data_AF-A0A1G7QLR6-F1
#
_entry.id   AF-A0A1G7QLR6-F1
#
_cell.length_a   1.000
_cell.length_b   1.000
_cell.length_c   1.000
_cell.angle_alpha   90.00
_cell.angle_beta   90.00
_cell.angle_gamma   90.00
#
_symmetry.space_group_name_H-M   'P 1'
#
loop_
_entity.id
_entity.type
_entity.pdbx_description
1 polymer ?
#
loop_
_entity_poly.entity_id
_entity_poly.type
_entity_poly.pdbx_seq_one_letter_code
_entity_poly.pdbx_strand_id
1 'polypeptide(L)'
;MTERGDGGWQTWGNPGGGPGGAPGGAPGGWQQGPPPHQPGWDGREPTQQFGAVPAGPPPALPQGAWNPAQGPAPWAPRPAPRSRRTPLLVGGAALLVLLLVGGGLFLLLRGDDLSYAGRAVAEPQRAIDDGEAALDAYVADRGGASGDDTGCWYRFLSADTSDVQDDLVCGPVLFVDGDPSATYLEFPLTPSGGGGDVTFDVATEPADPEPQPLADRELLTRPDGRTPPDGAGDLTAPEPRAADPGFTADGPFDDVQLEAPDGPATLSGASARVTVTGLGTADRVDTGDDARRPADGEVFRVFEYTLERGEGYADDAPLLSYTVDGRDEVPVDPSLVTPGASVQGLLSAPEDADVRLVVVDGENTQTLSLVDGTPGADNLQVTTRSNRTADPVGPQQIPGVISAPGRVTTPFTFTVTVQSASLSWFAGTNVTARPSAPDRAFLVIDTDLVADTFSAGEGPPQYFSLTLPDGTVVPAQDIVDDPALVATAFDVPADFTAGTITFGGVFTYPDGATVDFQPGTLSFPVTVPAG
;
A
#
# COMPACT_ATOMS: atom_id res chain seq x y z
N MET A 1 18.45 -27.78 26.92
CA MET A 1 19.57 -26.85 26.62
C MET A 1 20.69 -27.63 25.97
N THR A 2 20.61 -27.69 24.65
CA THR A 2 21.70 -28.04 23.75
C THR A 2 21.33 -27.25 22.50
N GLU A 3 21.88 -26.05 22.37
CA GLU A 3 21.74 -25.24 21.15
C GLU A 3 22.32 -26.05 19.99
N ARG A 4 21.51 -26.29 18.96
CA ARG A 4 21.94 -26.81 17.67
C ARG A 4 21.63 -25.72 16.66
N GLY A 5 22.69 -25.23 16.02
CA GLY A 5 22.65 -24.14 15.07
C GLY A 5 21.88 -24.49 13.81
N ASP A 6 21.42 -23.41 13.17
CA ASP A 6 20.68 -23.39 11.92
C ASP A 6 21.47 -24.08 10.79
N GLY A 7 20.82 -25.06 10.17
CA GLY A 7 21.33 -25.80 9.01
C GLY A 7 21.28 -24.95 7.76
N GLY A 8 22.33 -24.17 7.51
CA GLY A 8 22.61 -23.60 6.20
C GLY A 8 23.21 -24.66 5.27
N TRP A 9 22.67 -24.75 4.04
CA TRP A 9 23.24 -25.53 2.94
C TRP A 9 24.71 -25.16 2.73
N GLN A 10 25.64 -26.07 3.02
CA GLN A 10 27.06 -25.87 2.80
C GLN A 10 27.41 -26.14 1.33
N THR A 11 27.96 -25.12 0.68
CA THR A 11 28.59 -25.18 -0.63
C THR A 11 29.89 -25.97 -0.57
N TRP A 12 30.04 -26.98 -1.44
CA TRP A 12 31.19 -27.87 -1.48
C TRP A 12 32.39 -27.21 -2.15
N GLY A 13 33.43 -26.90 -1.35
CA GLY A 13 34.75 -26.47 -1.82
C GLY A 13 35.73 -27.64 -1.96
N ASN A 14 36.35 -27.73 -3.14
CA ASN A 14 37.36 -28.69 -3.58
C ASN A 14 38.65 -28.67 -2.69
N PRO A 15 39.22 -29.81 -2.23
CA PRO A 15 40.43 -29.80 -1.42
C PRO A 15 41.71 -29.96 -2.26
N GLY A 16 42.59 -28.97 -2.20
CA GLY A 16 43.92 -29.00 -2.82
C GLY A 16 45.04 -28.59 -1.88
N GLY A 17 45.75 -29.58 -1.32
CA GLY A 17 47.21 -29.60 -1.17
C GLY A 17 47.89 -28.89 0.03
N GLY A 18 48.71 -29.67 0.76
CA GLY A 18 50.03 -29.22 1.25
C GLY A 18 50.31 -29.25 2.76
N PRO A 19 51.33 -30.00 3.26
CA PRO A 19 51.60 -30.19 4.69
C PRO A 19 52.77 -29.36 5.25
N GLY A 20 52.71 -29.07 6.56
CA GLY A 20 53.82 -28.59 7.42
C GLY A 20 53.24 -27.96 8.69
N GLY A 21 53.35 -28.53 9.90
CA GLY A 21 54.55 -28.70 10.72
C GLY A 21 54.60 -27.55 11.74
N ALA A 22 54.13 -27.69 12.99
CA ALA A 22 54.90 -28.05 14.20
C ALA A 22 54.21 -27.37 15.43
N PRO A 23 54.53 -27.76 16.69
CA PRO A 23 53.56 -27.79 17.80
C PRO A 23 53.81 -26.78 18.94
N GLY A 24 52.83 -26.62 19.83
CA GLY A 24 53.09 -26.15 21.20
C GLY A 24 51.88 -25.56 21.95
N GLY A 25 51.75 -25.93 23.23
CA GLY A 25 51.12 -25.08 24.26
C GLY A 25 49.83 -25.61 24.87
N ALA A 26 49.91 -26.07 26.11
CA ALA A 26 48.80 -26.53 26.97
C ALA A 26 48.24 -25.35 27.84
N PRO A 27 47.47 -25.58 28.92
CA PRO A 27 46.05 -25.24 29.00
C PRO A 27 45.71 -24.18 30.07
N GLY A 28 44.50 -23.63 30.02
CA GLY A 28 43.86 -23.04 31.20
C GLY A 28 43.01 -21.80 30.92
N GLY A 29 41.89 -21.70 31.65
CA GLY A 29 41.21 -20.42 31.88
C GLY A 29 39.70 -20.47 31.77
N TRP A 30 39.04 -20.83 32.87
CA TRP A 30 37.66 -20.42 33.12
C TRP A 30 37.62 -18.91 33.32
N GLN A 31 36.84 -18.19 32.52
CA GLN A 31 36.38 -16.85 32.87
C GLN A 31 35.06 -16.51 32.15
N GLN A 32 34.06 -16.23 32.97
CA GLN A 32 32.70 -15.83 32.60
C GLN A 32 32.74 -14.48 31.89
N GLY A 33 32.10 -14.40 30.72
CA GLY A 33 31.86 -13.17 29.97
C GLY A 33 30.42 -12.65 30.16
N PRO A 34 30.17 -11.36 29.83
CA PRO A 34 28.96 -10.59 30.18
C PRO A 34 27.79 -10.84 29.20
N PRO A 35 26.58 -10.31 29.47
CA PRO A 35 25.41 -10.50 28.60
C PRO A 35 25.63 -9.88 27.20
N PRO A 36 25.05 -10.45 26.12
CA PRO A 36 25.23 -9.93 24.78
C PRO A 36 24.54 -8.56 24.62
N HIS A 37 25.35 -7.63 24.13
CA HIS A 37 24.97 -6.33 23.61
C HIS A 37 24.20 -6.48 22.30
N GLN A 38 23.24 -5.57 22.08
CA GLN A 38 22.60 -5.28 20.79
C GLN A 38 23.67 -4.97 19.73
N PRO A 39 23.55 -5.47 18.49
CA PRO A 39 24.31 -4.94 17.37
C PRO A 39 23.75 -3.57 16.98
N GLY A 40 24.45 -2.52 17.40
CA GLY A 40 24.36 -1.20 16.80
C GLY A 40 24.89 -1.26 15.37
N TRP A 41 24.29 -0.44 14.52
CA TRP A 41 24.60 -0.31 13.11
C TRP A 41 25.78 0.65 12.95
N ASP A 42 26.95 0.12 12.58
CA ASP A 42 28.16 0.91 12.38
C ASP A 42 28.14 1.53 10.98
N GLY A 43 27.70 2.78 10.91
CA GLY A 43 27.77 3.57 9.69
C GLY A 43 29.19 3.66 9.14
N ARG A 44 29.40 3.11 7.94
CA ARG A 44 30.46 3.50 7.00
C ARG A 44 29.95 3.37 5.56
N GLU A 45 29.38 4.46 5.07
CA GLU A 45 29.24 4.69 3.64
C GLU A 45 30.62 5.02 3.01
N PRO A 46 30.94 4.48 1.83
CA PRO A 46 32.07 4.94 1.04
C PRO A 46 31.73 6.29 0.38
N THR A 47 32.37 7.35 0.86
CA THR A 47 32.34 8.68 0.25
C THR A 47 33.14 8.68 -1.06
N GLN A 48 32.46 8.74 -2.20
CA GLN A 48 33.09 9.16 -3.46
C GLN A 48 33.11 10.69 -3.54
N GLN A 49 34.31 11.25 -3.37
CA GLN A 49 34.63 12.64 -3.64
C GLN A 49 34.69 12.89 -5.16
N PHE A 50 33.76 13.68 -5.69
CA PHE A 50 33.94 14.39 -6.96
C PHE A 50 34.00 15.89 -6.71
N GLY A 51 34.96 16.53 -7.39
CA GLY A 51 35.50 17.85 -7.07
C GLY A 51 34.55 19.03 -7.25
N ALA A 52 34.80 20.05 -6.43
CA ALA A 52 34.18 21.36 -6.48
C ALA A 52 34.59 22.13 -7.76
N VAL A 53 33.57 22.55 -8.52
CA VAL A 53 33.68 23.56 -9.58
C VAL A 53 33.30 24.93 -8.97
N PRO A 54 34.02 26.02 -9.24
CA PRO A 54 33.66 27.35 -8.70
C PRO A 54 32.30 27.82 -9.25
N ALA A 55 31.43 28.30 -8.37
CA ALA A 55 30.15 28.89 -8.73
C ALA A 55 30.34 30.13 -9.62
N GLY A 56 29.78 30.09 -10.83
CA GLY A 56 29.66 31.25 -11.70
C GLY A 56 28.60 32.24 -11.17
N PRO A 57 28.71 33.54 -11.48
CA PRO A 57 27.71 34.53 -11.08
C PRO A 57 26.35 34.24 -11.71
N PRO A 58 25.23 34.52 -11.01
CA PRO A 58 23.90 34.24 -11.50
C PRO A 58 23.57 35.04 -12.78
N PRO A 59 22.84 34.47 -13.74
CA PRO A 59 22.34 35.20 -14.89
C PRO A 59 21.35 36.28 -14.46
N ALA A 60 21.45 37.44 -15.10
CA ALA A 60 20.54 38.56 -14.89
C ALA A 60 19.10 38.16 -15.27
N LEU A 61 18.16 38.44 -14.36
CA LEU A 61 16.73 38.27 -14.59
C LEU A 61 16.24 39.21 -15.72
N PRO A 62 15.33 38.77 -16.60
CA PRO A 62 14.65 39.66 -17.53
C PRO A 62 13.83 40.69 -16.74
N GLN A 63 14.11 41.97 -16.99
CA GLN A 63 13.34 43.09 -16.46
C GLN A 63 11.93 43.07 -17.07
N GLY A 64 10.91 42.79 -16.27
CA GLY A 64 9.53 42.82 -16.73
C GLY A 64 8.44 42.53 -15.71
N ALA A 65 8.75 42.24 -14.44
CA ALA A 65 7.73 42.03 -13.41
C ALA A 65 7.56 43.30 -12.55
N TRP A 66 6.33 43.80 -12.53
CA TRP A 66 5.89 44.95 -11.75
C TRP A 66 5.97 44.62 -10.26
N ASN A 67 6.68 45.44 -9.47
CA ASN A 67 6.88 45.25 -8.02
C ASN A 67 6.11 46.34 -7.27
N PRO A 68 5.07 46.02 -6.47
CA PRO A 68 4.23 47.03 -5.80
C PRO A 68 4.85 47.62 -4.52
N ALA A 69 6.10 47.28 -4.15
CA ALA A 69 6.64 47.62 -2.83
C ALA A 69 7.48 48.91 -2.73
N GLN A 70 7.73 49.67 -3.80
CA GLN A 70 8.59 50.88 -3.71
C GLN A 70 8.12 52.04 -4.58
N GLY A 71 7.17 52.81 -4.08
CA GLY A 71 6.82 54.15 -4.57
C GLY A 71 5.50 54.64 -3.96
N PRO A 72 5.35 55.91 -3.58
CA PRO A 72 4.05 56.42 -3.14
C PRO A 72 3.09 56.44 -4.34
N ALA A 73 1.92 55.82 -4.19
CA ALA A 73 0.84 55.87 -5.17
C ALA A 73 0.44 57.35 -5.46
N PRO A 74 0.09 57.71 -6.71
CA PRO A 74 -0.12 59.10 -7.13
C PRO A 74 -1.38 59.79 -6.57
N TRP A 75 -2.09 59.19 -5.62
CA TRP A 75 -3.35 59.71 -5.09
C TRP A 75 -3.47 59.60 -3.55
N ALA A 76 -2.34 59.73 -2.84
CA ALA A 76 -2.37 59.95 -1.39
C ALA A 76 -3.12 61.27 -1.05
N PRO A 77 -4.16 61.24 -0.20
CA PRO A 77 -4.88 62.44 0.19
C PRO A 77 -3.97 63.38 1.00
N ARG A 78 -3.91 64.66 0.59
CA ARG A 78 -3.16 65.71 1.29
C ARG A 78 -3.81 65.98 2.65
N PRO A 79 -3.05 66.10 3.76
CA PRO A 79 -3.61 66.56 5.02
C PRO A 79 -4.02 68.04 4.92
N ALA A 80 -5.25 68.34 5.31
CA ALA A 80 -5.78 69.70 5.31
C ALA A 80 -5.00 70.63 6.27
N PRO A 81 -4.73 71.89 5.90
CA PRO A 81 -4.01 72.82 6.75
C PRO A 81 -4.82 73.21 7.99
N ARG A 82 -4.23 72.97 9.17
CA ARG A 82 -4.73 73.43 10.48
C ARG A 82 -4.76 74.97 10.53
N SER A 83 -5.96 75.56 10.56
CA SER A 83 -6.15 76.95 10.99
C SER A 83 -6.45 77.01 12.50
N ARG A 84 -5.92 78.03 13.17
CA ARG A 84 -5.97 78.22 14.63
C ARG A 84 -7.00 79.30 15.01
N ARG A 85 -7.83 78.95 16.02
CA ARG A 85 -8.51 79.80 17.05
C ARG A 85 -9.70 80.65 16.54
N THR A 86 -10.83 80.80 17.23
CA THR A 86 -11.10 80.92 18.69
C THR A 86 -12.63 80.70 18.96
N PRO A 87 -13.09 80.62 20.23
CA PRO A 87 -14.34 79.97 20.63
C PRO A 87 -15.52 80.94 20.67
N LEU A 88 -16.73 80.41 20.44
CA LEU A 88 -17.97 81.03 20.91
C LEU A 88 -19.03 79.95 21.11
N LEU A 89 -19.35 79.74 22.39
CA LEU A 89 -20.55 79.08 22.87
C LEU A 89 -21.80 79.82 22.34
N VAL A 90 -22.87 79.04 22.17
CA VAL A 90 -24.31 79.39 22.04
C VAL A 90 -24.90 78.86 20.73
N GLY A 91 -25.70 77.79 20.84
CA GLY A 91 -26.52 77.29 19.74
C GLY A 91 -26.91 75.79 19.77
N GLY A 92 -26.99 75.17 20.95
CA GLY A 92 -27.11 73.71 21.12
C GLY A 92 -28.43 73.03 20.74
N ALA A 93 -29.36 73.70 20.05
CA ALA A 93 -30.64 73.11 19.66
C ALA A 93 -30.85 73.02 18.14
N ALA A 94 -30.30 73.97 17.37
CA ALA A 94 -30.45 73.96 15.91
C ALA A 94 -29.44 73.02 15.22
N LEU A 95 -28.25 72.84 15.80
CA LEU A 95 -27.23 71.95 15.23
C LEU A 95 -27.55 70.47 15.44
N LEU A 96 -28.26 70.13 16.52
CA LEU A 96 -28.67 68.76 16.82
C LEU A 96 -29.84 68.34 15.92
N VAL A 97 -30.73 69.26 15.56
CA VAL A 97 -31.76 69.04 14.52
C VAL A 97 -31.13 68.98 13.12
N LEU A 98 -30.12 69.80 12.80
CA LEU A 98 -29.41 69.70 11.52
C LEU A 98 -28.50 68.46 11.41
N LEU A 99 -27.96 67.95 12.53
CA LEU A 99 -27.23 66.67 12.56
C LEU A 99 -28.17 65.46 12.56
N LEU A 100 -29.34 65.55 13.20
CA LEU A 100 -30.36 64.49 13.14
C LEU A 100 -31.11 64.47 11.81
N VAL A 101 -31.35 65.63 11.20
CA VAL A 101 -31.91 65.74 9.85
C VAL A 101 -30.83 65.45 8.80
N GLY A 102 -29.58 65.86 8.99
CA GLY A 102 -28.47 65.51 8.09
C GLY A 102 -28.09 64.03 8.15
N GLY A 103 -28.00 63.44 9.35
CA GLY A 103 -27.74 62.01 9.55
C GLY A 103 -28.95 61.13 9.19
N GLY A 104 -30.17 61.60 9.45
CA GLY A 104 -31.41 60.90 9.06
C GLY A 104 -31.71 60.97 7.57
N LEU A 105 -31.33 62.06 6.88
CA LEU A 105 -31.50 62.19 5.42
C LEU A 105 -30.43 61.42 4.65
N PHE A 106 -29.22 61.23 5.19
CA PHE A 106 -28.19 60.36 4.59
C PHE A 106 -28.63 58.88 4.60
N LEU A 107 -29.31 58.42 5.67
CA LEU A 107 -29.88 57.08 5.74
C LEU A 107 -31.13 56.90 4.84
N LEU A 108 -31.86 57.98 4.52
CA LEU A 108 -33.05 57.96 3.65
C LEU A 108 -32.74 58.26 2.16
N LEU A 109 -31.53 58.72 1.83
CA LEU A 109 -31.04 58.97 0.47
C LEU A 109 -30.02 57.91 -0.02
N ARG A 110 -29.86 56.79 0.70
CA ARG A 110 -29.26 55.55 0.17
C ARG A 110 -30.18 54.93 -0.90
N GLY A 111 -30.48 55.67 -1.96
CA GLY A 111 -31.03 55.08 -3.17
C GLY A 111 -29.88 54.37 -3.87
N ASP A 112 -29.94 53.04 -3.90
CA ASP A 112 -29.48 52.07 -4.92
C ASP A 112 -28.13 52.22 -5.66
N ASP A 113 -27.34 53.26 -5.41
CA ASP A 113 -26.12 53.57 -6.15
C ASP A 113 -24.91 52.95 -5.43
N LEU A 114 -24.60 51.70 -5.77
CA LEU A 114 -23.31 51.09 -5.43
C LEU A 114 -22.20 51.81 -6.19
N SER A 115 -21.06 52.07 -5.53
CA SER A 115 -19.89 52.66 -6.18
C SER A 115 -18.64 51.80 -5.97
N TYR A 116 -17.62 51.98 -6.80
CA TYR A 116 -16.30 51.37 -6.64
C TYR A 116 -15.23 52.42 -6.92
N ALA A 117 -14.39 52.69 -5.91
CA ALA A 117 -13.41 53.77 -5.93
C ALA A 117 -14.02 55.12 -6.36
N GLY A 118 -15.21 55.43 -5.84
CA GLY A 118 -15.95 56.67 -6.13
C GLY A 118 -16.61 56.76 -7.51
N ARG A 119 -16.62 55.67 -8.30
CA ARG A 119 -17.34 55.57 -9.60
C ARG A 119 -18.59 54.73 -9.43
N ALA A 120 -19.72 55.11 -10.04
CA ALA A 120 -20.95 54.32 -9.96
C ALA A 120 -20.75 52.93 -10.59
N VAL A 121 -21.35 51.89 -10.01
CA VAL A 121 -21.37 50.54 -10.58
C VAL A 121 -22.51 50.47 -11.59
N ALA A 122 -22.18 50.24 -12.86
CA ALA A 122 -23.14 49.99 -13.91
C ALA A 122 -23.64 48.54 -13.84
N GLU A 123 -24.95 48.35 -14.00
CA GLU A 123 -25.60 47.03 -14.00
C GLU A 123 -25.24 46.15 -12.78
N PRO A 124 -25.38 46.63 -11.53
CA PRO A 124 -24.93 45.90 -10.35
C PRO A 124 -25.61 44.53 -10.20
N GLN A 125 -26.84 44.39 -10.71
CA GLN A 125 -27.56 43.11 -10.72
C GLN A 125 -26.89 42.08 -11.64
N ARG A 126 -26.30 42.50 -12.76
CA ARG A 126 -25.64 41.59 -13.70
C ARG A 126 -24.47 40.85 -13.04
N ALA A 127 -23.65 41.58 -12.28
CA ALA A 127 -22.53 40.96 -11.57
C ALA A 127 -23.00 40.05 -10.41
N ILE A 128 -24.15 40.33 -9.78
CA ILE A 128 -24.78 39.36 -8.85
C ILE A 128 -25.21 38.11 -9.60
N ASP A 129 -25.90 38.24 -10.73
CA ASP A 129 -26.37 37.10 -11.53
C ASP A 129 -25.19 36.25 -12.05
N ASP A 130 -24.10 36.90 -12.51
CA ASP A 130 -22.88 36.24 -12.96
C ASP A 130 -22.16 35.53 -11.79
N GLY A 131 -22.16 36.12 -10.59
CA GLY A 131 -21.61 35.50 -9.38
C GLY A 131 -22.44 34.32 -8.86
N GLU A 132 -23.77 34.42 -8.89
CA GLU A 132 -24.67 33.33 -8.53
C GLU A 132 -24.50 32.15 -9.53
N ALA A 133 -24.33 32.44 -10.82
CA ALA A 133 -24.02 31.40 -11.82
C ALA A 133 -22.65 30.75 -11.61
N ALA A 134 -21.62 31.52 -11.22
CA ALA A 134 -20.30 30.99 -10.89
C ALA A 134 -20.34 30.11 -9.63
N LEU A 135 -21.06 30.56 -8.60
CA LEU A 135 -21.28 29.81 -7.37
C LEU A 135 -22.00 28.48 -7.66
N ASP A 136 -23.10 28.50 -8.41
CA ASP A 136 -23.86 27.31 -8.75
C ASP A 136 -23.00 26.28 -9.49
N ALA A 137 -22.18 26.73 -10.44
CA ALA A 137 -21.24 25.86 -11.16
C ALA A 137 -20.19 25.26 -10.21
N TYR A 138 -19.61 26.08 -9.32
CA TYR A 138 -18.59 25.65 -8.36
C TYR A 138 -19.14 24.65 -7.34
N VAL A 139 -20.35 24.90 -6.82
CA VAL A 139 -21.05 23.98 -5.90
C VAL A 139 -21.36 22.66 -6.59
N ALA A 140 -21.88 22.69 -7.82
CA ALA A 140 -22.22 21.49 -8.56
C ALA A 140 -20.98 20.62 -8.87
N ASP A 141 -19.87 21.24 -9.27
CA ASP A 141 -18.61 20.54 -9.59
C ASP A 141 -18.07 19.76 -8.38
N ARG A 142 -18.07 20.42 -7.22
CA ARG A 142 -17.64 19.84 -5.93
C ARG A 142 -18.70 18.96 -5.26
N GLY A 143 -19.88 18.81 -5.85
CA GLY A 143 -20.97 18.03 -5.24
C GLY A 143 -21.52 18.63 -3.93
N GLY A 144 -21.43 19.95 -3.78
CA GLY A 144 -21.96 20.68 -2.64
C GLY A 144 -23.48 20.83 -2.64
N ALA A 145 -24.01 21.33 -1.54
CA ALA A 145 -25.41 21.68 -1.35
C ALA A 145 -25.58 23.20 -1.35
N SER A 146 -26.58 23.67 -2.12
CA SER A 146 -27.13 25.02 -2.11
C SER A 146 -28.66 24.95 -1.93
N GLY A 147 -29.30 26.09 -1.65
CA GLY A 147 -30.74 26.17 -1.43
C GLY A 147 -31.33 27.50 -1.86
N ASP A 148 -32.62 27.71 -1.57
CA ASP A 148 -33.36 28.91 -2.00
C ASP A 148 -32.80 30.22 -1.41
N ASP A 149 -32.11 30.13 -0.27
CA ASP A 149 -31.47 31.27 0.40
C ASP A 149 -30.03 31.52 -0.08
N THR A 150 -29.49 30.65 -0.93
CA THR A 150 -28.16 30.83 -1.52
C THR A 150 -28.19 32.01 -2.50
N GLY A 151 -27.18 32.89 -2.41
CA GLY A 151 -27.04 34.04 -3.30
C GLY A 151 -25.68 34.72 -3.15
N CYS A 152 -25.51 35.86 -3.81
CA CYS A 152 -24.31 36.69 -3.69
C CYS A 152 -24.62 38.11 -3.21
N TRP A 153 -23.69 38.71 -2.49
CA TRP A 153 -23.77 40.08 -1.96
C TRP A 153 -22.49 40.84 -2.23
N TYR A 154 -22.62 42.15 -2.50
CA TYR A 154 -21.49 43.05 -2.42
C TYR A 154 -21.17 43.33 -0.96
N ARG A 155 -19.88 43.49 -0.64
CA ARG A 155 -19.42 43.97 0.66
C ARG A 155 -19.05 45.44 0.57
N PHE A 156 -19.63 46.29 1.41
CA PHE A 156 -19.18 47.68 1.52
C PHE A 156 -17.77 47.77 2.13
N LEU A 157 -16.99 48.76 1.71
CA LEU A 157 -15.69 49.06 2.30
C LEU A 157 -15.82 49.48 3.79
N SER A 158 -16.93 50.13 4.14
CA SER A 158 -17.31 50.43 5.53
C SER A 158 -18.79 50.82 5.63
N ALA A 159 -19.34 50.85 6.84
CA ALA A 159 -20.74 51.19 7.09
C ALA A 159 -21.14 52.63 6.67
N ASP A 160 -20.18 53.52 6.41
CA ASP A 160 -20.40 54.94 6.11
C ASP A 160 -20.21 55.29 4.62
N THR A 161 -19.95 54.31 3.76
CA THR A 161 -19.71 54.50 2.32
C THR A 161 -20.73 53.74 1.45
N SER A 162 -20.82 54.12 0.18
CA SER A 162 -21.44 53.36 -0.90
C SER A 162 -20.42 52.55 -1.72
N ASP A 163 -19.11 52.76 -1.46
CA ASP A 163 -18.05 52.03 -2.13
C ASP A 163 -18.02 50.57 -1.67
N VAL A 164 -18.06 49.65 -2.64
CA VAL A 164 -17.94 48.21 -2.44
C VAL A 164 -16.49 47.75 -2.58
N GLN A 165 -16.21 46.57 -2.02
CA GLN A 165 -14.93 45.86 -2.19
C GLN A 165 -14.88 45.16 -3.57
N ASP A 166 -13.73 44.57 -3.89
CA ASP A 166 -13.47 43.85 -5.15
C ASP A 166 -13.75 42.34 -5.04
N ASP A 167 -14.74 41.97 -4.22
CA ASP A 167 -15.23 40.60 -4.05
C ASP A 167 -16.76 40.57 -3.89
N LEU A 168 -17.37 39.47 -4.34
CA LEU A 168 -18.71 39.07 -3.94
C LEU A 168 -18.61 38.01 -2.85
N VAL A 169 -19.40 38.18 -1.80
CA VAL A 169 -19.59 37.16 -0.77
C VAL A 169 -20.79 36.33 -1.18
N CYS A 170 -20.61 35.03 -1.39
CA CYS A 170 -21.59 34.13 -2.00
C CYS A 170 -21.85 32.91 -1.10
N GLY A 171 -23.12 32.63 -0.78
CA GLY A 171 -23.52 31.56 0.14
C GLY A 171 -24.98 31.69 0.60
N PRO A 172 -25.42 30.90 1.59
CA PRO A 172 -24.70 29.80 2.21
C PRO A 172 -24.59 28.60 1.26
N VAL A 173 -23.48 27.87 1.37
CA VAL A 173 -23.24 26.57 0.71
C VAL A 173 -22.59 25.61 1.70
N LEU A 174 -22.77 24.31 1.50
CA LEU A 174 -22.10 23.27 2.28
C LEU A 174 -21.49 22.20 1.38
N PHE A 175 -20.30 21.74 1.73
CA PHE A 175 -19.63 20.62 1.07
C PHE A 175 -19.61 19.40 1.99
N VAL A 176 -19.21 18.24 1.46
CA VAL A 176 -19.06 17.02 2.27
C VAL A 176 -18.09 17.30 3.42
N ASP A 177 -18.43 16.84 4.63
CA ASP A 177 -17.70 17.13 5.88
C ASP A 177 -17.58 18.63 6.25
N GLY A 178 -18.26 19.54 5.55
CA GLY A 178 -18.19 20.98 5.76
C GLY A 178 -18.77 21.45 7.10
N ASP A 179 -18.19 22.51 7.66
CA ASP A 179 -18.65 23.13 8.91
C ASP A 179 -19.88 24.05 8.67
N PRO A 180 -21.04 23.80 9.31
CA PRO A 180 -22.23 24.66 9.17
C PRO A 180 -22.06 26.10 9.70
N SER A 181 -20.96 26.39 10.39
CA SER A 181 -20.60 27.74 10.81
C SER A 181 -19.80 28.53 9.75
N ALA A 182 -19.29 27.86 8.72
CA ALA A 182 -18.52 28.44 7.63
C ALA A 182 -19.14 28.06 6.28
N THR A 183 -19.88 29.00 5.68
CA THR A 183 -20.78 28.69 4.55
C THR A 183 -20.69 29.66 3.39
N TYR A 184 -19.77 30.63 3.43
CA TYR A 184 -19.66 31.67 2.42
C TYR A 184 -18.31 31.64 1.70
N LEU A 185 -18.34 31.79 0.39
CA LEU A 185 -17.18 31.87 -0.49
C LEU A 185 -17.01 33.31 -0.99
N GLU A 186 -15.79 33.73 -1.26
CA GLU A 186 -15.50 35.06 -1.78
C GLU A 186 -15.06 34.96 -3.25
N PHE A 187 -15.85 35.52 -4.16
CA PHE A 187 -15.57 35.51 -5.60
C PHE A 187 -14.95 36.85 -6.02
N PRO A 188 -13.69 36.87 -6.49
CA PRO A 188 -13.05 38.09 -6.93
C PRO A 188 -13.80 38.81 -8.06
N LEU A 189 -13.85 40.13 -7.98
CA LEU A 189 -14.39 41.03 -8.99
C LEU A 189 -13.26 41.79 -9.68
N THR A 190 -13.25 41.76 -11.01
CA THR A 190 -12.32 42.58 -11.81
C THR A 190 -13.06 43.82 -12.34
N PRO A 191 -12.74 45.04 -11.89
CA PRO A 191 -13.41 46.26 -12.36
C PRO A 191 -12.95 46.65 -13.76
N SER A 192 -13.87 47.15 -14.58
CA SER A 192 -13.53 47.69 -15.90
C SER A 192 -12.72 48.99 -15.82
N GLY A 193 -11.75 49.11 -16.73
CA GLY A 193 -10.89 50.29 -16.85
C GLY A 193 -11.59 51.48 -17.50
N GLY A 194 -11.23 52.70 -17.10
CA GLY A 194 -11.73 53.94 -17.73
C GLY A 194 -12.10 55.03 -16.72
N GLY A 195 -12.74 56.10 -17.21
CA GLY A 195 -13.18 57.24 -16.38
C GLY A 195 -14.70 57.34 -16.16
N GLY A 196 -15.48 56.39 -16.71
CA GLY A 196 -16.94 56.31 -16.51
C GLY A 196 -17.32 55.27 -15.46
N ASP A 197 -18.60 54.90 -15.46
CA ASP A 197 -19.17 53.87 -14.58
C ASP A 197 -18.41 52.55 -14.69
N VAL A 198 -18.35 51.81 -13.58
CA VAL A 198 -17.63 50.55 -13.45
C VAL A 198 -18.57 49.38 -13.70
N THR A 199 -18.17 48.48 -14.58
CA THR A 199 -18.73 47.13 -14.65
C THR A 199 -17.75 46.18 -13.99
N PHE A 200 -18.24 45.06 -13.46
CA PHE A 200 -17.39 44.02 -12.89
C PHE A 200 -17.47 42.75 -13.74
N ASP A 201 -16.32 42.13 -13.97
CA ASP A 201 -16.22 40.75 -14.42
C ASP A 201 -16.00 39.87 -13.19
N VAL A 202 -16.86 38.87 -12.99
CA VAL A 202 -16.77 37.94 -11.84
C VAL A 202 -15.85 36.78 -12.17
N ALA A 203 -14.97 36.39 -11.25
CA ALA A 203 -14.16 35.19 -11.38
C ALA A 203 -15.05 33.92 -11.38
N THR A 204 -14.59 32.86 -12.05
CA THR A 204 -15.32 31.58 -12.08
C THR A 204 -15.08 30.72 -10.84
N GLU A 205 -14.05 31.04 -10.06
CA GLU A 205 -13.65 30.32 -8.85
C GLU A 205 -13.50 31.33 -7.70
N PRO A 206 -13.75 30.90 -6.45
CA PRO A 206 -13.53 31.75 -5.29
C PRO A 206 -12.04 31.96 -5.02
N ALA A 207 -11.72 33.00 -4.25
CA ALA A 207 -10.36 33.31 -3.83
C ALA A 207 -9.79 32.23 -2.89
N ASP A 208 -10.66 31.64 -2.06
CA ASP A 208 -10.37 30.50 -1.19
C ASP A 208 -11.39 29.39 -1.51
N PRO A 209 -10.93 28.15 -1.78
CA PRO A 209 -11.85 27.05 -2.03
C PRO A 209 -12.65 26.64 -0.79
N GLU A 210 -12.18 26.93 0.43
CA GLU A 210 -12.88 26.59 1.66
C GLU A 210 -13.87 27.68 2.08
N PRO A 211 -15.16 27.36 2.32
CA PRO A 211 -16.11 28.30 2.87
C PRO A 211 -15.65 28.91 4.19
N GLN A 212 -15.98 30.17 4.40
CA GLN A 212 -15.64 30.94 5.58
C GLN A 212 -16.91 31.33 6.37
N PRO A 213 -16.79 31.59 7.68
CA PRO A 213 -17.86 32.19 8.45
C PRO A 213 -18.23 33.56 7.90
N LEU A 214 -19.52 33.89 7.92
CA LEU A 214 -19.98 35.21 7.49
C LEU A 214 -19.53 36.28 8.48
N ALA A 215 -18.53 37.07 8.10
CA ALA A 215 -18.11 38.26 8.84
C ALA A 215 -18.88 39.50 8.38
N ASP A 216 -19.11 40.44 9.30
CA ASP A 216 -19.65 41.78 9.05
C ASP A 216 -20.91 41.79 8.16
N ARG A 217 -21.89 40.94 8.52
CA ARG A 217 -23.16 40.75 7.80
C ARG A 217 -23.86 42.08 7.48
N GLU A 218 -23.76 43.06 8.36
CA GLU A 218 -24.32 44.39 8.21
C GLU A 218 -23.69 45.23 7.08
N LEU A 219 -22.52 44.84 6.59
CA LEU A 219 -21.83 45.48 5.46
C LEU A 219 -22.21 44.84 4.11
N LEU A 220 -22.96 43.74 4.12
CA LEU A 220 -23.38 43.04 2.91
C LEU A 220 -24.67 43.63 2.34
N THR A 221 -24.69 43.82 1.03
CA THR A 221 -25.80 44.47 0.33
C THR A 221 -26.09 43.80 -1.02
N ARG A 222 -27.35 43.91 -1.45
CA ARG A 222 -27.81 43.52 -2.79
C ARG A 222 -28.71 44.59 -3.37
N PRO A 223 -28.72 44.76 -4.71
CA PRO A 223 -29.64 45.67 -5.39
C PRO A 223 -31.12 45.35 -5.17
N ASP A 224 -31.46 44.08 -4.93
CA ASP A 224 -32.84 43.63 -4.66
C ASP A 224 -33.26 43.76 -3.17
N GLY A 225 -32.35 44.23 -2.30
CA GLY A 225 -32.58 44.42 -0.88
C GLY A 225 -32.64 43.12 -0.04
N ARG A 226 -32.32 41.96 -0.61
CA ARG A 226 -32.22 40.71 0.16
C ARG A 226 -31.01 40.75 1.10
N THR A 227 -31.21 40.35 2.35
CA THR A 227 -30.13 40.19 3.33
C THR A 227 -29.61 38.75 3.30
N PRO A 228 -28.30 38.52 3.51
CA PRO A 228 -27.75 37.16 3.58
C PRO A 228 -28.30 36.44 4.80
N PRO A 229 -28.62 35.14 4.76
CA PRO A 229 -29.09 34.40 5.94
C PRO A 229 -27.96 34.22 6.99
N ASP A 230 -28.33 33.87 8.23
CA ASP A 230 -27.33 33.51 9.26
C ASP A 230 -26.94 32.04 9.13
N GLY A 231 -25.64 31.76 9.07
CA GLY A 231 -25.12 30.39 9.04
C GLY A 231 -25.56 29.59 7.81
N ALA A 232 -25.70 28.27 7.96
CA ALA A 232 -26.11 27.35 6.91
C ALA A 232 -27.62 27.37 6.57
N GLY A 233 -28.45 28.10 7.35
CA GLY A 233 -29.90 27.99 7.23
C GLY A 233 -30.38 26.55 7.46
N ASP A 234 -31.16 26.02 6.53
CA ASP A 234 -31.66 24.63 6.52
C ASP A 234 -30.76 23.66 5.72
N LEU A 235 -29.58 24.11 5.26
CA LEU A 235 -28.66 23.25 4.52
C LEU A 235 -28.07 22.17 5.43
N THR A 236 -28.03 20.95 4.92
CA THR A 236 -27.29 19.82 5.50
C THR A 236 -26.11 19.50 4.62
N ALA A 237 -24.99 19.10 5.23
CA ALA A 237 -23.84 18.61 4.46
C ALA A 237 -24.30 17.46 3.53
N PRO A 238 -23.94 17.50 2.24
CA PRO A 238 -24.30 16.44 1.30
C PRO A 238 -23.62 15.13 1.70
N GLU A 239 -24.26 14.02 1.34
CA GLU A 239 -23.61 12.71 1.42
C GLU A 239 -22.44 12.65 0.43
N PRO A 240 -21.37 11.89 0.74
CA PRO A 240 -20.29 11.63 -0.20
C PRO A 240 -20.83 11.08 -1.53
N ARG A 241 -20.14 11.43 -2.63
CA ARG A 241 -20.49 10.93 -3.96
C ARG A 241 -20.34 9.40 -3.99
N ALA A 242 -21.28 8.72 -4.62
CA ALA A 242 -21.13 7.29 -4.90
C ALA A 242 -19.91 7.06 -5.80
N ALA A 243 -19.12 6.04 -5.47
CA ALA A 243 -18.12 5.52 -6.38
C ALA A 243 -18.77 4.86 -7.61
N ASP A 244 -18.01 4.73 -8.70
CA ASP A 244 -18.40 3.89 -9.82
C ASP A 244 -18.42 2.41 -9.40
N PRO A 245 -19.31 1.56 -9.95
CA PRO A 245 -19.30 0.12 -9.66
C PRO A 245 -17.93 -0.52 -9.96
N GLY A 246 -17.41 -1.32 -9.02
CA GLY A 246 -16.08 -1.91 -9.16
C GLY A 246 -14.91 -0.96 -8.89
N PHE A 247 -15.16 0.22 -8.32
CA PHE A 247 -14.12 1.17 -7.92
C PHE A 247 -13.04 0.51 -7.06
N THR A 248 -11.78 0.84 -7.34
CA THR A 248 -10.62 0.42 -6.56
C THR A 248 -9.80 1.61 -6.10
N ALA A 249 -9.25 1.53 -4.89
CA ALA A 249 -8.30 2.49 -4.37
C ALA A 249 -7.20 1.78 -3.57
N ASP A 250 -6.03 2.41 -3.50
CA ASP A 250 -4.93 1.98 -2.64
C ASP A 250 -4.88 2.87 -1.40
N GLY A 251 -4.50 2.29 -0.26
CA GLY A 251 -4.47 2.96 1.03
C GLY A 251 -3.28 3.92 1.23
N PRO A 252 -3.11 4.44 2.46
CA PRO A 252 -3.72 3.95 3.70
C PRO A 252 -5.18 4.37 3.91
N PHE A 253 -5.96 3.52 4.59
CA PHE A 253 -7.33 3.79 5.05
C PHE A 253 -7.37 3.77 6.58
N ASP A 254 -6.85 4.82 7.21
CA ASP A 254 -6.59 4.90 8.66
C ASP A 254 -7.84 4.78 9.54
N ASP A 255 -9.01 5.13 8.99
CA ASP A 255 -10.30 5.11 9.71
C ASP A 255 -11.01 3.75 9.64
N VAL A 256 -10.42 2.76 8.94
CA VAL A 256 -11.01 1.44 8.77
C VAL A 256 -10.40 0.45 9.74
N GLN A 257 -11.24 -0.15 10.59
CA GLN A 257 -10.81 -1.24 11.45
C GLN A 257 -10.67 -2.52 10.63
N LEU A 258 -9.46 -3.07 10.58
CA LEU A 258 -9.17 -4.35 9.95
C LEU A 258 -9.02 -5.47 10.98
N GLU A 259 -9.58 -6.63 10.67
CA GLU A 259 -9.46 -7.84 11.47
C GLU A 259 -8.66 -8.91 10.73
N ALA A 260 -7.84 -9.66 11.45
CA ALA A 260 -7.08 -10.76 10.86
C ALA A 260 -8.03 -11.89 10.41
N PRO A 261 -7.77 -12.55 9.27
CA PRO A 261 -8.56 -13.72 8.84
C PRO A 261 -8.52 -14.87 9.85
N ASP A 262 -9.60 -15.68 9.89
CA ASP A 262 -9.74 -16.82 10.80
C ASP A 262 -8.80 -18.01 10.49
N GLY A 263 -8.24 -18.06 9.28
CA GLY A 263 -7.42 -19.16 8.77
C GLY A 263 -6.06 -18.73 8.22
N PRO A 264 -5.24 -19.67 7.73
CA PRO A 264 -3.98 -19.37 7.06
C PRO A 264 -4.27 -18.68 5.72
N ALA A 265 -4.40 -17.36 5.74
CA ALA A 265 -4.67 -16.54 4.56
C ALA A 265 -3.38 -16.23 3.79
N THR A 266 -2.63 -17.29 3.48
CA THR A 266 -1.30 -17.20 2.86
C THR A 266 -1.27 -17.97 1.55
N LEU A 267 -0.68 -17.36 0.53
CA LEU A 267 -0.26 -17.99 -0.70
C LEU A 267 1.26 -18.00 -0.76
N SER A 268 1.87 -19.06 -1.28
CA SER A 268 3.31 -19.04 -1.54
C SER A 268 3.62 -19.63 -2.91
N GLY A 269 4.44 -18.90 -3.66
CA GLY A 269 4.94 -19.30 -4.97
C GLY A 269 6.47 -19.27 -5.01
N ALA A 270 7.00 -19.22 -6.23
CA ALA A 270 8.44 -19.26 -6.45
C ALA A 270 9.10 -17.95 -6.02
N SER A 271 8.49 -16.83 -6.36
CA SER A 271 9.04 -15.49 -6.16
C SER A 271 8.48 -14.80 -4.93
N ALA A 272 7.21 -15.03 -4.59
CA ALA A 272 6.54 -14.33 -3.50
C ALA A 272 5.76 -15.25 -2.56
N ARG A 273 5.65 -14.80 -1.32
CA ARG A 273 4.67 -15.25 -0.34
C ARG A 273 3.76 -14.08 -0.04
N VAL A 274 2.46 -14.24 -0.23
CA VAL A 274 1.45 -13.21 0.04
C VAL A 274 0.62 -13.63 1.22
N THR A 275 0.50 -12.80 2.24
CA THR A 275 -0.32 -13.08 3.42
C THR A 275 -1.31 -11.94 3.63
N VAL A 276 -2.61 -12.24 3.60
CA VAL A 276 -3.64 -11.27 4.00
C VAL A 276 -3.61 -11.13 5.52
N THR A 277 -3.37 -9.91 5.99
CA THR A 277 -3.21 -9.57 7.41
C THR A 277 -4.43 -8.88 7.99
N GLY A 278 -5.28 -8.30 7.14
CA GLY A 278 -6.45 -7.55 7.57
C GLY A 278 -7.58 -7.59 6.54
N LEU A 279 -8.80 -7.73 7.03
CA LEU A 279 -10.05 -7.67 6.26
C LEU A 279 -11.03 -6.77 7.00
N GLY A 280 -11.80 -5.98 6.26
CA GLY A 280 -12.80 -5.08 6.82
C GLY A 280 -13.74 -4.49 5.78
N THR A 281 -14.64 -3.65 6.26
CA THR A 281 -15.57 -2.89 5.42
C THR A 281 -15.57 -1.43 5.81
N ALA A 282 -15.85 -0.57 4.85
CA ALA A 282 -16.02 0.86 5.08
C ALA A 282 -17.32 1.36 4.44
N ASP A 283 -18.01 2.25 5.14
CA ASP A 283 -19.17 2.97 4.57
C ASP A 283 -18.72 4.18 3.72
N ARG A 284 -17.46 4.58 3.88
CA ARG A 284 -16.85 5.74 3.23
C ARG A 284 -15.33 5.61 3.21
N VAL A 285 -14.69 6.19 2.20
CA VAL A 285 -13.26 6.52 2.21
C VAL A 285 -13.03 7.99 1.85
N ASP A 286 -11.83 8.47 2.18
CA ASP A 286 -11.40 9.85 2.04
C ASP A 286 -12.29 10.86 2.82
N THR A 287 -12.02 12.15 2.61
CA THR A 287 -12.69 13.26 3.29
C THR A 287 -12.99 14.40 2.32
N GLY A 288 -13.92 15.28 2.68
CA GLY A 288 -14.25 16.44 1.84
C GLY A 288 -14.73 16.06 0.44
N ASP A 289 -14.31 16.80 -0.58
CA ASP A 289 -14.75 16.59 -1.97
C ASP A 289 -14.27 15.26 -2.57
N ASP A 290 -13.20 14.70 -2.02
CA ASP A 290 -12.64 13.41 -2.43
C ASP A 290 -13.37 12.25 -1.75
N ALA A 291 -14.15 12.50 -0.70
CA ALA A 291 -14.91 11.48 -0.02
C ALA A 291 -15.80 10.69 -0.99
N ARG A 292 -15.73 9.37 -0.90
CA ARG A 292 -16.56 8.45 -1.66
C ARG A 292 -17.31 7.53 -0.72
N ARG A 293 -18.55 7.20 -1.07
CA ARG A 293 -19.29 6.07 -0.51
C ARG A 293 -19.34 4.92 -1.54
N PRO A 294 -19.64 3.68 -1.13
CA PRO A 294 -19.82 2.58 -2.05
C PRO A 294 -20.81 2.90 -3.18
N ALA A 295 -20.63 2.25 -4.33
CA ALA A 295 -21.62 2.30 -5.39
C ALA A 295 -22.98 1.78 -4.89
N ASP A 296 -24.08 2.22 -5.49
CA ASP A 296 -25.42 1.82 -5.03
C ASP A 296 -25.60 0.29 -5.11
N GLY A 297 -25.84 -0.35 -3.96
CA GLY A 297 -25.96 -1.81 -3.84
C GLY A 297 -24.64 -2.57 -3.62
N GLU A 298 -23.53 -1.84 -3.49
CA GLU A 298 -22.20 -2.37 -3.18
C GLU A 298 -21.74 -1.96 -1.78
N VAL A 299 -20.67 -2.59 -1.31
CA VAL A 299 -19.94 -2.25 -0.09
C VAL A 299 -18.47 -2.04 -0.44
N PHE A 300 -17.77 -1.17 0.30
CA PHE A 300 -16.32 -1.15 0.22
C PHE A 300 -15.75 -2.29 1.06
N ARG A 301 -15.06 -3.21 0.40
CA ARG A 301 -14.21 -4.23 1.01
C ARG A 301 -12.81 -3.65 1.11
N VAL A 302 -12.28 -3.59 2.32
CA VAL A 302 -10.92 -3.12 2.58
C VAL A 302 -10.10 -4.30 3.06
N PHE A 303 -8.91 -4.44 2.51
CA PHE A 303 -8.01 -5.54 2.82
C PHE A 303 -6.57 -5.05 2.92
N GLU A 304 -5.79 -5.74 3.73
CA GLU A 304 -4.36 -5.55 3.84
C GLU A 304 -3.65 -6.88 3.63
N TYR A 305 -2.57 -6.87 2.87
CA TYR A 305 -1.68 -8.02 2.71
C TYR A 305 -0.22 -7.61 2.69
N THR A 306 0.62 -8.52 3.16
CA THR A 306 2.08 -8.40 3.08
C THR A 306 2.62 -9.27 1.97
N LEU A 307 3.69 -8.79 1.33
CA LEU A 307 4.48 -9.57 0.40
C LEU A 307 5.82 -9.90 1.04
N GLU A 308 6.18 -11.17 1.03
CA GLU A 308 7.48 -11.68 1.44
C GLU A 308 8.12 -12.44 0.28
N ARG A 309 9.38 -12.85 0.45
CA ARG A 309 10.04 -13.70 -0.55
C ARG A 309 9.38 -15.08 -0.60
N GLY A 310 9.15 -15.58 -1.81
CA GLY A 310 8.62 -16.92 -2.07
C GLY A 310 9.58 -18.05 -1.75
N GLU A 311 9.05 -19.26 -1.70
CA GLU A 311 9.77 -20.49 -1.34
C GLU A 311 10.68 -21.02 -2.46
N GLY A 312 10.39 -20.67 -3.73
CA GLY A 312 11.20 -21.08 -4.88
C GLY A 312 12.42 -20.20 -5.16
N TYR A 313 12.59 -19.10 -4.42
CA TYR A 313 13.68 -18.13 -4.58
C TYR A 313 13.84 -17.53 -5.99
N ALA A 314 12.79 -17.53 -6.81
CA ALA A 314 12.83 -16.88 -8.11
C ALA A 314 12.93 -15.34 -7.97
N ASP A 315 13.60 -14.70 -8.92
CA ASP A 315 13.89 -13.26 -8.88
C ASP A 315 12.84 -12.41 -9.62
N ASP A 316 11.96 -13.03 -10.41
CA ASP A 316 10.92 -12.35 -11.17
C ASP A 316 9.74 -11.96 -10.25
N ALA A 317 9.28 -10.71 -10.28
CA ALA A 317 8.13 -10.30 -9.46
C ALA A 317 6.84 -11.03 -9.88
N PRO A 318 5.97 -11.43 -8.93
CA PRO A 318 4.66 -11.99 -9.28
C PRO A 318 3.76 -10.92 -9.89
N LEU A 319 2.69 -11.34 -10.57
CA LEU A 319 1.59 -10.47 -10.97
C LEU A 319 0.43 -10.65 -9.99
N LEU A 320 -0.09 -9.54 -9.47
CA LEU A 320 -1.25 -9.52 -8.58
C LEU A 320 -2.42 -8.82 -9.26
N SER A 321 -3.63 -9.34 -9.06
CA SER A 321 -4.86 -8.72 -9.51
C SER A 321 -6.02 -9.04 -8.56
N TYR A 322 -7.06 -8.21 -8.61
CA TYR A 322 -8.32 -8.43 -7.90
C TYR A 322 -9.39 -8.92 -8.88
N THR A 323 -10.23 -9.85 -8.46
CA THR A 323 -11.39 -10.31 -9.23
C THR A 323 -12.66 -10.30 -8.38
N VAL A 324 -13.79 -10.03 -9.02
CA VAL A 324 -15.14 -10.03 -8.41
C VAL A 324 -16.03 -10.98 -9.20
N ASP A 325 -16.55 -12.02 -8.56
CA ASP A 325 -17.37 -13.08 -9.18
C ASP A 325 -16.74 -13.70 -10.43
N GLY A 326 -15.40 -13.75 -10.50
CA GLY A 326 -14.66 -14.25 -11.67
C GLY A 326 -14.79 -13.40 -12.95
N ARG A 327 -15.10 -12.10 -12.82
CA ARG A 327 -15.10 -11.12 -13.93
C ARG A 327 -13.68 -10.71 -14.32
N ASP A 328 -13.57 -9.67 -15.15
CA ASP A 328 -12.29 -9.11 -15.59
C ASP A 328 -11.43 -8.72 -14.38
N GLU A 329 -10.16 -9.13 -14.43
CA GLU A 329 -9.18 -8.87 -13.40
C GLU A 329 -8.77 -7.38 -13.39
N VAL A 330 -8.74 -6.79 -12.20
CA VAL A 330 -8.19 -5.45 -11.97
C VAL A 330 -6.73 -5.62 -11.51
N PRO A 331 -5.74 -5.22 -12.33
CA PRO A 331 -4.34 -5.41 -11.97
C PRO A 331 -3.96 -4.52 -10.78
N VAL A 332 -3.13 -5.05 -9.88
CA VAL A 332 -2.45 -4.26 -8.84
C VAL A 332 -1.28 -3.54 -9.48
N ASP A 333 -1.04 -2.28 -9.08
CA ASP A 333 0.12 -1.52 -9.56
C ASP A 333 1.43 -2.29 -9.24
N PRO A 334 2.25 -2.63 -10.25
CA PRO A 334 3.50 -3.37 -10.04
C PRO A 334 4.49 -2.70 -9.08
N SER A 335 4.40 -1.39 -8.87
CA SER A 335 5.23 -0.67 -7.90
C SER A 335 4.90 -1.03 -6.44
N LEU A 336 3.71 -1.54 -6.17
CA LEU A 336 3.27 -2.05 -4.86
C LEU A 336 3.70 -3.50 -4.64
N VAL A 337 4.06 -4.22 -5.71
CA VAL A 337 4.38 -5.65 -5.69
C VAL A 337 5.89 -5.85 -5.48
N THR A 338 6.36 -5.57 -4.26
CA THR A 338 7.77 -5.76 -3.89
C THR A 338 7.92 -6.57 -2.58
N PRO A 339 8.91 -7.47 -2.47
CA PRO A 339 9.16 -8.18 -1.22
C PRO A 339 9.43 -7.21 -0.06
N GLY A 340 8.71 -7.41 1.05
CA GLY A 340 8.71 -6.55 2.23
C GLY A 340 7.63 -5.46 2.24
N ALA A 341 6.85 -5.30 1.15
CA ALA A 341 5.76 -4.35 1.11
C ALA A 341 4.55 -4.82 1.94
N SER A 342 3.88 -3.86 2.59
CA SER A 342 2.49 -4.00 3.03
C SER A 342 1.63 -3.18 2.09
N VAL A 343 0.57 -3.79 1.58
CA VAL A 343 -0.36 -3.16 0.64
C VAL A 343 -1.74 -3.20 1.26
N GLN A 344 -2.37 -2.03 1.33
CA GLN A 344 -3.78 -1.92 1.69
C GLN A 344 -4.55 -1.53 0.44
N GLY A 345 -5.59 -2.28 0.12
CA GLY A 345 -6.44 -2.05 -1.03
C GLY A 345 -7.91 -1.97 -0.63
N LEU A 346 -8.68 -1.30 -1.49
CA LEU A 346 -10.12 -1.19 -1.38
C LEU A 346 -10.75 -1.56 -2.71
N LEU A 347 -11.90 -2.22 -2.63
CA LEU A 347 -12.75 -2.54 -3.76
C LEU A 347 -14.23 -2.29 -3.41
N SER A 348 -14.95 -1.61 -4.29
CA SER A 348 -16.42 -1.58 -4.30
C SER A 348 -16.96 -2.83 -4.98
N ALA A 349 -17.73 -3.64 -4.25
CA ALA A 349 -18.33 -4.87 -4.78
C ALA A 349 -19.68 -5.16 -4.11
N PRO A 350 -20.59 -5.91 -4.75
CA PRO A 350 -21.81 -6.37 -4.11
C PRO A 350 -21.51 -7.10 -2.79
N GLU A 351 -22.39 -6.98 -1.80
CA GLU A 351 -22.16 -7.54 -0.46
C GLU A 351 -21.91 -9.07 -0.50
N ASP A 352 -22.65 -9.79 -1.33
CA ASP A 352 -22.55 -11.25 -1.48
C ASP A 352 -21.52 -11.69 -2.55
N ALA A 353 -20.74 -10.76 -3.12
CA ALA A 353 -19.79 -11.07 -4.19
C ALA A 353 -18.58 -11.85 -3.68
N ASP A 354 -18.09 -12.74 -4.54
CA ASP A 354 -16.84 -13.47 -4.32
C ASP A 354 -15.66 -12.60 -4.78
N VAL A 355 -15.00 -11.97 -3.81
CA VAL A 355 -13.84 -11.10 -4.06
C VAL A 355 -12.57 -11.88 -3.78
N ARG A 356 -11.66 -11.94 -4.76
CA ARG A 356 -10.39 -12.67 -4.63
C ARG A 356 -9.20 -11.86 -5.07
N LEU A 357 -8.09 -12.05 -4.37
CA LEU A 357 -6.74 -11.77 -4.83
C LEU A 357 -6.28 -12.93 -5.71
N VAL A 358 -5.82 -12.63 -6.91
CA VAL A 358 -5.19 -13.58 -7.84
C VAL A 358 -3.69 -13.28 -7.85
N VAL A 359 -2.88 -14.32 -7.68
CA VAL A 359 -1.42 -14.25 -7.70
C VAL A 359 -0.92 -15.19 -8.80
N VAL A 360 -0.30 -14.61 -9.83
CA VAL A 360 0.39 -15.34 -10.88
C VAL A 360 1.90 -15.27 -10.60
N ASP A 361 2.47 -16.41 -10.24
CA ASP A 361 3.90 -16.55 -9.88
C ASP A 361 4.52 -17.69 -10.70
N GLY A 362 5.21 -17.30 -11.77
CA GLY A 362 5.70 -18.22 -12.80
C GLY A 362 4.55 -18.93 -13.52
N GLU A 363 4.53 -20.26 -13.44
CA GLU A 363 3.49 -21.10 -14.06
C GLU A 363 2.28 -21.34 -13.14
N ASN A 364 2.31 -20.83 -11.90
CA ASN A 364 1.26 -21.07 -10.92
C ASN A 364 0.34 -19.86 -10.80
N THR A 365 -0.96 -20.10 -10.94
CA THR A 365 -2.01 -19.14 -10.59
C THR A 365 -2.67 -19.61 -9.31
N GLN A 366 -2.64 -18.78 -8.27
CA GLN A 366 -3.25 -19.05 -6.97
C GLN A 366 -4.24 -17.94 -6.63
N THR A 367 -5.25 -18.26 -5.84
CA THR A 367 -6.27 -17.28 -5.44
C THR A 367 -6.52 -17.30 -3.93
N LEU A 368 -6.82 -16.15 -3.36
CA LEU A 368 -7.16 -15.99 -1.95
C LEU A 368 -8.39 -15.11 -1.83
N SER A 369 -9.40 -15.57 -1.08
CA SER A 369 -10.59 -14.78 -0.81
C SER A 369 -10.23 -13.55 0.03
N LEU A 370 -10.66 -12.38 -0.43
CA LEU A 370 -10.57 -11.11 0.30
C LEU A 370 -11.83 -10.83 1.12
N VAL A 371 -12.66 -11.86 1.33
CA VAL A 371 -13.82 -11.82 2.23
C VAL A 371 -13.51 -12.52 3.55
N ASP A 372 -12.77 -13.63 3.51
CA ASP A 372 -12.51 -14.49 4.68
C ASP A 372 -11.08 -15.06 4.74
N GLY A 373 -10.24 -14.80 3.73
CA GLY A 373 -8.88 -15.36 3.65
C GLY A 373 -8.83 -16.83 3.23
N THR A 374 -9.93 -17.44 2.78
CA THR A 374 -9.94 -18.83 2.32
C THR A 374 -9.13 -18.99 1.02
N PRO A 375 -8.19 -19.95 0.92
CA PRO A 375 -7.46 -20.24 -0.32
C PRO A 375 -8.34 -20.91 -1.37
N GLY A 376 -8.08 -20.63 -2.65
CA GLY A 376 -8.70 -21.31 -3.78
C GLY A 376 -8.35 -22.80 -3.87
N ALA A 377 -9.21 -23.57 -4.53
CA ALA A 377 -9.08 -25.03 -4.64
C ALA A 377 -7.83 -25.50 -5.42
N ASP A 378 -7.37 -24.68 -6.38
CA ASP A 378 -6.23 -24.97 -7.25
C ASP A 378 -4.89 -24.44 -6.70
N ASN A 379 -4.89 -23.92 -5.45
CA ASN A 379 -3.68 -23.43 -4.81
C ASN A 379 -2.71 -24.57 -4.47
N LEU A 380 -1.42 -24.23 -4.32
CA LEU A 380 -0.37 -25.17 -3.95
C LEU A 380 -0.54 -25.59 -2.49
N GLN A 381 -1.28 -26.68 -2.25
CA GLN A 381 -1.77 -27.03 -0.91
C GLN A 381 -0.66 -27.28 0.10
N VAL A 382 0.48 -27.81 -0.33
CA VAL A 382 1.62 -28.03 0.56
C VAL A 382 2.18 -26.72 1.12
N THR A 383 2.04 -25.61 0.40
CA THR A 383 2.64 -24.33 0.79
C THR A 383 1.91 -23.61 1.92
N THR A 384 0.70 -24.04 2.27
CA THR A 384 -0.06 -23.50 3.41
C THR A 384 0.14 -24.30 4.70
N ARG A 385 0.83 -25.45 4.61
CA ARG A 385 1.09 -26.31 5.77
C ARG A 385 2.09 -25.70 6.73
N SER A 386 1.74 -25.73 8.01
CA SER A 386 2.61 -25.33 9.13
C SER A 386 3.67 -26.41 9.44
N ASN A 387 3.34 -27.68 9.21
CA ASN A 387 4.21 -28.82 9.45
C ASN A 387 4.51 -29.58 8.16
N ARG A 388 5.78 -29.59 7.75
CA ARG A 388 6.22 -30.23 6.50
C ARG A 388 7.39 -31.19 6.65
N THR A 389 8.00 -31.27 7.82
CA THR A 389 9.19 -32.09 8.05
C THR A 389 8.87 -33.26 8.97
N ALA A 390 9.40 -34.43 8.64
CA ALA A 390 9.35 -35.62 9.47
C ALA A 390 10.50 -35.66 10.48
N ASP A 391 10.27 -36.35 11.59
CA ASP A 391 11.34 -36.66 12.53
C ASP A 391 12.40 -37.58 11.89
N PRO A 392 13.70 -37.39 12.19
CA PRO A 392 14.76 -38.28 11.72
C PRO A 392 14.53 -39.73 12.14
N VAL A 393 14.81 -40.68 11.24
CA VAL A 393 14.74 -42.11 11.56
C VAL A 393 16.13 -42.65 11.82
N GLY A 394 16.29 -43.38 12.93
CA GLY A 394 17.58 -43.93 13.34
C GLY A 394 18.21 -44.86 12.29
N PRO A 395 19.56 -44.96 12.28
CA PRO A 395 20.28 -45.75 11.29
C PRO A 395 19.92 -47.23 11.37
N GLN A 396 19.84 -47.89 10.22
CA GLN A 396 19.64 -49.34 10.10
C GLN A 396 20.74 -49.96 9.24
N GLN A 397 21.04 -51.24 9.46
CA GLN A 397 22.11 -51.95 8.77
C GLN A 397 21.59 -53.07 7.88
N ILE A 398 22.14 -53.17 6.67
CA ILE A 398 21.80 -54.18 5.69
C ILE A 398 23.07 -54.75 5.04
N PRO A 399 23.22 -56.08 4.92
CA PRO A 399 24.29 -56.66 4.13
C PRO A 399 24.05 -56.40 2.64
N GLY A 400 25.11 -56.11 1.89
CA GLY A 400 25.06 -56.00 0.44
C GLY A 400 26.37 -56.46 -0.19
N VAL A 401 26.37 -56.60 -1.51
CA VAL A 401 27.56 -56.92 -2.29
C VAL A 401 27.82 -55.87 -3.34
N ILE A 402 29.09 -55.53 -3.52
CA ILE A 402 29.55 -54.68 -4.62
C ILE A 402 30.31 -55.56 -5.61
N SER A 403 29.93 -55.48 -6.88
CA SER A 403 30.60 -56.16 -7.98
C SER A 403 30.93 -55.15 -9.09
N ALA A 404 32.00 -55.36 -9.84
CA ALA A 404 32.37 -54.52 -10.97
C ALA A 404 33.12 -55.34 -12.02
N PRO A 405 33.08 -54.95 -13.32
CA PRO A 405 33.76 -55.68 -14.38
C PRO A 405 35.25 -55.89 -14.06
N GLY A 406 35.70 -57.15 -14.09
CA GLY A 406 37.09 -57.51 -13.80
C GLY A 406 37.50 -57.46 -12.32
N ARG A 407 36.56 -57.24 -11.40
CA ARG A 407 36.80 -57.25 -9.94
C ARG A 407 36.05 -58.40 -9.26
N VAL A 408 36.54 -58.82 -8.10
CA VAL A 408 35.88 -59.84 -7.26
C VAL A 408 34.71 -59.19 -6.51
N THR A 409 33.55 -59.84 -6.55
CA THR A 409 32.39 -59.45 -5.75
C THR A 409 32.74 -59.46 -4.26
N THR A 410 32.52 -58.34 -3.58
CA THR A 410 32.92 -58.13 -2.18
C THR A 410 31.69 -57.79 -1.33
N PRO A 411 31.46 -58.48 -0.20
CA PRO A 411 30.38 -58.15 0.73
C PRO A 411 30.75 -56.97 1.62
N PHE A 412 29.77 -56.14 1.94
CA PHE A 412 29.86 -55.00 2.87
C PHE A 412 28.64 -54.96 3.77
N THR A 413 28.78 -54.35 4.95
CA THR A 413 27.63 -53.93 5.76
C THR A 413 27.34 -52.47 5.47
N PHE A 414 26.15 -52.20 4.95
CA PHE A 414 25.71 -50.84 4.67
C PHE A 414 24.91 -50.31 5.86
N THR A 415 25.24 -49.12 6.32
CA THR A 415 24.43 -48.35 7.27
C THR A 415 23.67 -47.31 6.47
N VAL A 416 22.34 -47.34 6.57
CA VAL A 416 21.43 -46.41 5.91
C VAL A 416 20.77 -45.55 6.97
N THR A 417 20.83 -44.24 6.80
CA THR A 417 20.17 -43.26 7.67
C THR A 417 19.24 -42.39 6.83
N VAL A 418 17.99 -42.24 7.25
CA VAL A 418 17.08 -41.20 6.72
C VAL A 418 17.20 -40.01 7.65
N GLN A 419 18.01 -39.04 7.26
CA GLN A 419 18.36 -37.88 8.09
C GLN A 419 17.18 -36.93 8.22
N SER A 420 16.46 -36.71 7.11
CA SER A 420 15.21 -35.95 7.10
C SER A 420 14.31 -36.42 5.97
N ALA A 421 13.01 -36.14 6.11
CA ALA A 421 12.06 -36.19 5.01
C ALA A 421 11.19 -34.95 5.09
N SER A 422 11.03 -34.21 3.99
CA SER A 422 10.27 -32.97 3.97
C SER A 422 9.34 -32.87 2.76
N LEU A 423 8.14 -32.33 3.00
CA LEU A 423 7.17 -32.02 1.95
C LEU A 423 7.51 -30.67 1.34
N SER A 424 7.68 -30.64 0.02
CA SER A 424 7.94 -29.40 -0.70
C SER A 424 7.33 -29.40 -2.10
N TRP A 425 6.92 -28.21 -2.54
CA TRP A 425 6.70 -27.92 -3.97
C TRP A 425 7.98 -27.46 -4.65
N PHE A 426 8.76 -26.60 -3.96
CA PHE A 426 10.03 -26.05 -4.39
C PHE A 426 11.18 -26.74 -3.64
N ALA A 427 11.67 -27.86 -4.19
CA ALA A 427 12.63 -28.73 -3.52
C ALA A 427 14.11 -28.25 -3.57
N GLY A 428 14.35 -26.97 -3.88
CA GLY A 428 15.69 -26.36 -3.91
C GLY A 428 15.95 -25.52 -5.16
N THR A 429 17.03 -24.74 -5.13
CA THR A 429 17.36 -23.76 -6.19
C THR A 429 17.83 -24.38 -7.51
N ASN A 430 18.34 -25.61 -7.48
CA ASN A 430 18.78 -26.36 -8.68
C ASN A 430 17.77 -27.44 -9.10
N VAL A 431 16.55 -27.42 -8.54
CA VAL A 431 15.49 -28.40 -8.83
C VAL A 431 14.40 -27.74 -9.66
N THR A 432 14.33 -28.11 -10.93
CA THR A 432 13.29 -27.68 -11.88
C THR A 432 12.06 -28.58 -11.85
N ALA A 433 12.19 -29.83 -11.38
CA ALA A 433 11.07 -30.74 -11.23
C ALA A 433 10.00 -30.15 -10.30
N ARG A 434 8.73 -30.48 -10.58
CA ARG A 434 7.55 -30.08 -9.80
C ARG A 434 6.64 -31.28 -9.55
N PRO A 435 5.91 -31.31 -8.41
CA PRO A 435 4.87 -32.31 -8.20
C PRO A 435 3.82 -32.30 -9.31
N SER A 436 3.14 -33.42 -9.52
CA SER A 436 2.29 -33.60 -10.71
C SER A 436 1.04 -32.71 -10.76
N ALA A 437 0.57 -32.16 -9.62
CA ALA A 437 -0.63 -31.34 -9.51
C ALA A 437 -0.64 -30.53 -8.19
N PRO A 438 -1.39 -29.42 -8.06
CA PRO A 438 -1.38 -28.54 -6.87
C PRO A 438 -1.73 -29.19 -5.52
N ASP A 439 -2.47 -30.31 -5.55
CA ASP A 439 -2.81 -31.16 -4.40
C ASP A 439 -1.72 -32.20 -4.08
N ARG A 440 -0.53 -32.05 -4.67
CA ARG A 440 0.63 -32.94 -4.53
C ARG A 440 1.83 -32.21 -3.97
N ALA A 441 2.76 -32.99 -3.42
CA ALA A 441 4.04 -32.53 -2.92
C ALA A 441 5.12 -33.55 -3.24
N PHE A 442 6.37 -33.09 -3.30
CA PHE A 442 7.51 -33.99 -3.17
C PHE A 442 7.78 -34.23 -1.70
N LEU A 443 7.78 -35.51 -1.29
CA LEU A 443 8.46 -35.95 -0.08
C LEU A 443 9.93 -36.15 -0.43
N VAL A 444 10.74 -35.11 -0.23
CA VAL A 444 12.19 -35.13 -0.45
C VAL A 444 12.85 -35.82 0.74
N ILE A 445 13.73 -36.77 0.50
CA ILE A 445 14.45 -37.47 1.56
C ILE A 445 15.93 -37.15 1.49
N ASP A 446 16.50 -36.87 2.66
CA ASP A 446 17.94 -36.75 2.85
C ASP A 446 18.43 -38.06 3.45
N THR A 447 19.35 -38.73 2.75
CA THR A 447 19.85 -40.04 3.15
C THR A 447 21.36 -40.10 3.16
N ASP A 448 21.90 -40.82 4.14
CA ASP A 448 23.32 -41.12 4.21
C ASP A 448 23.53 -42.64 4.12
N LEU A 449 24.35 -43.05 3.14
CA LEU A 449 24.74 -44.42 2.92
C LEU A 449 26.23 -44.59 3.22
N VAL A 450 26.54 -45.44 4.19
CA VAL A 450 27.92 -45.77 4.58
C VAL A 450 28.15 -47.26 4.38
N ALA A 451 29.17 -47.64 3.61
CA ALA A 451 29.60 -49.02 3.42
C ALA A 451 30.81 -49.32 4.33
N ASP A 452 30.61 -50.08 5.40
CA ASP A 452 31.57 -50.29 6.49
C ASP A 452 32.13 -48.96 7.03
N THR A 453 33.35 -48.56 6.63
CA THR A 453 34.00 -47.29 7.02
C THR A 453 34.12 -46.28 5.87
N PHE A 454 33.55 -46.57 4.71
CA PHE A 454 33.60 -45.72 3.53
C PHE A 454 32.25 -45.02 3.34
N SER A 455 32.25 -43.69 3.25
CA SER A 455 31.06 -42.96 2.80
C SER A 455 30.78 -43.34 1.35
N ALA A 456 29.55 -43.79 1.08
CA ALA A 456 29.08 -44.14 -0.26
C ALA A 456 28.28 -42.99 -0.91
N GLY A 457 28.05 -41.89 -0.18
CA GLY A 457 27.24 -40.75 -0.64
C GLY A 457 25.74 -41.06 -0.58
N GLU A 458 24.96 -40.34 -1.38
CA GLU A 458 23.53 -40.62 -1.55
C GLU A 458 23.30 -41.87 -2.40
N GLY A 459 22.31 -42.67 -2.02
CA GLY A 459 21.89 -43.81 -2.81
C GLY A 459 21.07 -43.37 -4.03
N PRO A 460 21.21 -44.03 -5.19
CA PRO A 460 20.32 -43.82 -6.34
C PRO A 460 18.84 -44.05 -5.94
N PRO A 461 17.90 -43.31 -6.54
CA PRO A 461 16.47 -43.37 -6.19
C PRO A 461 15.89 -44.77 -6.39
N GLN A 462 16.45 -45.59 -7.29
CA GLN A 462 15.99 -46.96 -7.56
C GLN A 462 16.10 -47.89 -6.33
N TYR A 463 16.83 -47.51 -5.29
CA TYR A 463 16.83 -48.25 -4.02
C TYR A 463 15.62 -47.98 -3.15
N PHE A 464 14.87 -46.93 -3.43
CA PHE A 464 13.84 -46.42 -2.53
C PHE A 464 12.45 -46.60 -3.13
N SER A 465 11.51 -47.00 -2.28
CA SER A 465 10.07 -46.98 -2.56
C SER A 465 9.32 -46.54 -1.31
N LEU A 466 8.19 -45.87 -1.48
CA LEU A 466 7.34 -45.43 -0.38
C LEU A 466 6.03 -46.21 -0.42
N THR A 467 5.67 -46.88 0.67
CA THR A 467 4.33 -47.47 0.83
C THR A 467 3.46 -46.53 1.64
N LEU A 468 2.36 -46.09 1.03
CA LEU A 468 1.34 -45.26 1.65
C LEU A 468 0.42 -46.10 2.57
N PRO A 469 -0.36 -45.47 3.48
CA PRO A 469 -1.21 -46.19 4.43
C PRO A 469 -2.30 -47.07 3.79
N ASP A 470 -2.71 -46.73 2.57
CA ASP A 470 -3.65 -47.51 1.76
C ASP A 470 -3.01 -48.72 1.05
N GLY A 471 -1.69 -48.89 1.20
CA GLY A 471 -0.88 -49.93 0.55
C GLY A 471 -0.36 -49.55 -0.84
N THR A 472 -0.64 -48.35 -1.33
CA THR A 472 -0.11 -47.85 -2.60
C THR A 472 1.41 -47.71 -2.51
N VAL A 473 2.12 -48.24 -3.51
CA VAL A 473 3.59 -48.12 -3.60
C VAL A 473 3.95 -47.04 -4.59
N VAL A 474 4.64 -46.01 -4.11
CA VAL A 474 5.15 -44.88 -4.89
C VAL A 474 6.66 -45.11 -5.13
N PRO A 475 7.12 -45.18 -6.38
CA PRO A 475 8.56 -45.26 -6.67
C PRO A 475 9.24 -43.92 -6.33
N ALA A 476 10.48 -43.97 -5.87
CA ALA A 476 11.30 -42.78 -5.80
C ALA A 476 11.76 -42.33 -7.19
N GLN A 477 12.05 -41.04 -7.31
CA GLN A 477 12.63 -40.42 -8.51
C GLN A 477 13.78 -39.49 -8.12
N ASP A 478 14.69 -39.29 -9.07
CA ASP A 478 15.66 -38.20 -8.98
C ASP A 478 14.98 -36.92 -9.47
N ILE A 479 15.03 -35.86 -8.66
CA ILE A 479 14.45 -34.56 -9.02
C ILE A 479 15.50 -33.56 -9.52
N VAL A 480 16.77 -33.98 -9.61
CA VAL A 480 17.87 -33.17 -10.15
C VAL A 480 18.34 -33.76 -11.48
N ASP A 481 18.47 -32.92 -12.51
CA ASP A 481 18.94 -33.35 -13.84
C ASP A 481 20.48 -33.48 -13.91
N ASP A 482 21.22 -32.87 -12.98
CA ASP A 482 22.69 -32.94 -12.94
C ASP A 482 23.14 -34.34 -12.50
N PRO A 483 23.82 -35.13 -13.36
CA PRO A 483 24.25 -36.49 -13.02
C PRO A 483 25.33 -36.55 -11.93
N ALA A 484 25.90 -35.42 -11.52
CA ALA A 484 26.83 -35.33 -10.39
C ALA A 484 26.13 -35.21 -9.03
N LEU A 485 24.82 -34.95 -9.03
CA LEU A 485 23.98 -34.82 -7.85
C LEU A 485 22.91 -35.90 -7.87
N VAL A 486 22.36 -36.19 -6.69
CA VAL A 486 21.17 -37.00 -6.52
C VAL A 486 20.27 -36.21 -5.60
N ALA A 487 18.97 -36.18 -5.89
CA ALA A 487 17.96 -35.71 -4.95
C ALA A 487 16.79 -36.67 -5.00
N THR A 488 16.69 -37.54 -4.00
CA THR A 488 15.65 -38.57 -3.98
C THR A 488 14.34 -38.00 -3.44
N ALA A 489 13.25 -38.15 -4.18
CA ALA A 489 11.92 -37.76 -3.71
C ALA A 489 10.82 -38.71 -4.17
N PHE A 490 9.65 -38.57 -3.53
CA PHE A 490 8.41 -39.24 -3.91
C PHE A 490 7.33 -38.20 -4.19
N ASP A 491 6.61 -38.35 -5.29
CA ASP A 491 5.39 -37.58 -5.53
C ASP A 491 4.26 -38.16 -4.67
N VAL A 492 3.76 -37.39 -3.71
CA VAL A 492 2.76 -37.81 -2.70
C VAL A 492 1.63 -36.77 -2.59
N PRO A 493 0.47 -37.13 -2.01
CA PRO A 493 -0.55 -36.14 -1.68
C PRO A 493 0.01 -35.02 -0.80
N ALA A 494 -0.39 -33.78 -1.01
CA ALA A 494 0.07 -32.64 -0.20
C ALA A 494 -0.34 -32.77 1.28
N ASP A 495 -1.42 -33.51 1.56
CA ASP A 495 -1.90 -33.85 2.90
C ASP A 495 -1.21 -35.10 3.50
N PHE A 496 -0.15 -35.61 2.88
CA PHE A 496 0.62 -36.75 3.39
C PHE A 496 1.03 -36.53 4.86
N THR A 497 0.79 -37.57 5.67
CA THR A 497 1.12 -37.55 7.11
C THR A 497 1.92 -38.76 7.55
N ALA A 498 1.82 -39.90 6.86
CA ALA A 498 2.56 -41.10 7.22
C ALA A 498 2.76 -42.05 6.03
N GLY A 499 3.87 -42.78 6.07
CA GLY A 499 4.19 -43.85 5.12
C GLY A 499 5.39 -44.66 5.58
N THR A 500 5.77 -45.68 4.81
CA THR A 500 6.97 -46.48 5.08
C THR A 500 7.90 -46.45 3.87
N ILE A 501 9.09 -45.87 4.05
CA ILE A 501 10.14 -45.95 3.05
C ILE A 501 10.79 -47.32 3.14
N THR A 502 10.88 -48.01 2.01
CA THR A 502 11.62 -49.27 1.87
C THR A 502 12.90 -49.02 1.09
N PHE A 503 14.03 -49.42 1.66
CA PHE A 503 15.34 -49.40 1.02
C PHE A 503 15.78 -50.82 0.67
N GLY A 504 16.27 -51.03 -0.55
CA GLY A 504 16.87 -52.29 -0.99
C GLY A 504 16.92 -52.39 -2.51
N GLY A 505 17.18 -53.59 -3.03
CA GLY A 505 17.22 -53.82 -4.48
C GLY A 505 18.63 -53.89 -5.06
N VAL A 506 18.74 -53.58 -6.34
CA VAL A 506 19.98 -53.66 -7.13
C VAL A 506 20.06 -52.47 -8.07
N PHE A 507 21.26 -51.90 -8.21
CA PHE A 507 21.52 -50.81 -9.15
C PHE A 507 22.89 -50.99 -9.79
N THR A 508 22.96 -50.71 -11.09
CA THR A 508 24.20 -50.76 -11.87
C THR A 508 24.56 -49.34 -12.30
N TYR A 509 25.70 -48.86 -11.84
CA TYR A 509 26.28 -47.57 -12.20
C TYR A 509 26.74 -47.55 -13.66
N PRO A 510 26.90 -46.36 -14.28
CA PRO A 510 27.35 -46.23 -15.66
C PRO A 510 28.72 -46.87 -15.97
N ASP A 511 29.58 -47.03 -14.96
CA ASP A 511 30.88 -47.70 -15.08
C ASP A 511 30.79 -49.25 -15.03
N GLY A 512 29.57 -49.78 -14.88
CA GLY A 512 29.26 -51.21 -14.78
C GLY A 512 29.37 -51.78 -13.36
N ALA A 513 29.76 -50.98 -12.36
CA ALA A 513 29.71 -51.43 -10.97
C ALA A 513 28.24 -51.66 -10.56
N THR A 514 27.97 -52.75 -9.85
CA THR A 514 26.64 -53.12 -9.37
C THR A 514 26.68 -53.31 -7.87
N VAL A 515 25.73 -52.69 -7.18
CA VAL A 515 25.49 -52.90 -5.75
C VAL A 515 24.16 -53.63 -5.60
N ASP A 516 24.17 -54.72 -4.84
CA ASP A 516 23.04 -55.63 -4.67
C ASP A 516 22.82 -55.93 -3.19
N PHE A 517 21.61 -55.65 -2.70
CA PHE A 517 21.19 -55.86 -1.32
C PHE A 517 20.36 -57.14 -1.11
N GLN A 518 20.10 -57.93 -2.15
CA GLN A 518 19.14 -59.03 -2.12
C GLN A 518 19.48 -60.16 -1.10
N PRO A 519 18.45 -60.77 -0.45
CA PRO A 519 17.03 -60.42 -0.45
C PRO A 519 16.68 -59.36 0.61
N GLY A 520 17.66 -58.64 1.15
CA GLY A 520 17.47 -57.71 2.25
C GLY A 520 16.70 -56.46 1.83
N THR A 521 15.84 -56.01 2.73
CA THR A 521 15.21 -54.70 2.67
C THR A 521 15.21 -54.07 4.06
N LEU A 522 15.34 -52.76 4.14
CA LEU A 522 15.13 -51.97 5.36
C LEU A 522 13.82 -51.20 5.24
N SER A 523 13.19 -50.94 6.39
CA SER A 523 11.92 -50.20 6.45
C SER A 523 12.03 -49.06 7.44
N PHE A 524 11.76 -47.86 6.97
CA PHE A 524 11.83 -46.63 7.75
C PHE A 524 10.42 -46.01 7.79
N PRO A 525 9.72 -46.05 8.94
CA PRO A 525 8.46 -45.34 9.08
C PRO A 525 8.74 -43.83 9.05
N VAL A 526 8.00 -43.10 8.23
CA VAL A 526 8.08 -41.65 8.12
C VAL A 526 6.74 -41.06 8.52
N THR A 527 6.77 -40.06 9.40
CA THR A 527 5.59 -39.35 9.87
C THR A 527 5.84 -37.85 9.76
N VAL A 528 5.01 -37.17 8.98
CA VAL A 528 4.97 -35.70 8.90
C VAL A 528 3.71 -35.24 9.65
N PRO A 529 3.83 -34.46 10.73
CA PRO A 529 2.67 -34.00 11.48
C PRO A 529 1.67 -33.27 10.57
N ALA A 530 0.37 -33.47 10.82
CA ALA A 530 -0.67 -32.70 10.16
C ALA A 530 -0.57 -31.20 10.54
N GLY A 531 -1.11 -30.35 9.67
CA GLY A 531 -1.25 -28.91 9.90
C GLY A 531 -0.71 -28.07 8.77
#